data_AF-A0A386UIE5-F1
#
_entry.id   AF-A0A386UIE5-F1
#
_cell.length_a   1.000
_cell.length_b   1.000
_cell.length_c   1.000
_cell.angle_alpha   90.00
_cell.angle_beta   90.00
_cell.angle_gamma   90.00
#
_symmetry.space_group_name_H-M   'P 1'
#
loop_
_entity.id
_entity.type
_entity.pdbx_description
1 polymer ?
#
loop_
_entity_poly.entity_id
_entity_poly.type
_entity_poly.pdbx_seq_one_letter_code
_entity_poly.pdbx_strand_id
1 'polypeptide(L)' 'MTTYPSRLADQFVVRLPTGWRDTIKAEAARNHRPMNSEILAAIETAMRIKGVQLESAS' A
#
# COMPACT_ATOMS: atom_id res chain seq x y z
N MET A 1 5.62 -20.41 3.07
CA MET A 1 5.56 -18.99 3.45
C MET A 1 6.87 -18.35 3.04
N THR A 2 7.00 -18.00 1.77
CA THR A 2 8.12 -17.23 1.23
C THR A 2 7.92 -15.79 1.68
N THR A 3 8.48 -15.46 2.85
CA THR A 3 8.65 -14.07 3.26
C THR A 3 9.60 -13.43 2.26
N TYR A 4 9.09 -12.93 1.13
CA TYR A 4 9.87 -12.03 0.30
C TYR A 4 10.25 -10.88 1.23
N PRO A 5 11.54 -10.62 1.48
CA PRO A 5 11.91 -9.56 2.39
C PRO A 5 11.32 -8.29 1.79
N SER A 6 10.55 -7.53 2.58
CA SER A 6 10.13 -6.17 2.19
C SER A 6 11.34 -5.30 1.78
N ARG A 7 12.55 -5.70 2.17
CA ARG A 7 13.84 -5.14 1.77
C ARG A 7 14.25 -5.39 0.32
N LEU A 8 13.73 -6.43 -0.33
CA LEU A 8 13.99 -6.76 -1.74
C LEU A 8 12.89 -6.23 -2.67
N ALA A 9 11.79 -5.70 -2.11
CA ALA A 9 10.73 -5.11 -2.90
C ALA A 9 11.20 -3.79 -3.53
N ASP A 10 10.68 -3.50 -4.73
CA ASP A 10 10.88 -2.19 -5.36
C ASP A 10 10.25 -1.09 -4.49
N GLN A 11 10.96 0.01 -4.34
CA GLN A 11 10.60 1.10 -3.44
C GLN A 11 10.40 2.38 -4.23
N PHE A 12 9.20 2.96 -4.12
CA PHE A 12 8.87 4.22 -4.75
C PHE A 12 8.58 5.29 -3.70
N VAL A 13 9.31 6.41 -3.75
CA VAL A 13 9.14 7.54 -2.81
C VAL A 13 8.00 8.45 -3.30
N VAL A 14 6.92 8.53 -2.54
CA VAL A 14 5.76 9.38 -2.84
C VAL A 14 5.81 10.68 -2.03
N ARG A 15 5.56 11.82 -2.67
CA ARG A 15 5.31 13.10 -1.99
C ARG A 15 3.84 13.21 -1.66
N LEU A 16 3.51 13.17 -0.37
CA LEU A 16 2.14 13.33 0.11
C LEU A 16 1.85 14.81 0.41
N PRO A 17 0.63 15.31 0.08
CA PRO A 17 0.15 16.59 0.56
C PRO A 17 0.09 16.66 2.09
N THR A 18 0.05 17.87 2.63
CA THR A 18 -0.05 18.12 4.07
C THR A 18 -1.25 17.38 4.68
N GLY A 19 -1.03 16.72 5.82
CA GLY A 19 -2.06 16.00 6.58
C GLY A 19 -2.38 14.59 6.07
N TRP A 20 -2.07 14.25 4.81
CA TRP A 20 -2.42 12.95 4.23
C TRP A 20 -1.74 11.79 4.94
N ARG A 21 -0.48 11.98 5.36
CA ARG A 21 0.27 10.94 6.08
C ARG A 21 -0.43 10.55 7.38
N ASP A 22 -0.93 11.51 8.13
CA ASP A 22 -1.59 11.27 9.42
C ASP A 22 -2.95 10.60 9.22
N THR A 23 -3.71 11.03 8.20
CA THR A 23 -4.97 10.39 7.82
C THR A 23 -4.76 8.92 7.43
N ILE A 24 -3.77 8.62 6.58
CA ILE A 24 -3.48 7.24 6.16
C ILE A 24 -3.01 6.40 7.36
N LYS A 25 -2.20 6.98 8.26
CA LYS A 25 -1.76 6.29 9.48
C LYS A 25 -2.94 5.94 10.39
N ALA A 26 -3.91 6.84 10.55
CA ALA A 26 -5.11 6.58 11.34
C ALA A 26 -5.96 5.45 10.73
N GLU A 27 -6.20 5.48 9.41
CA GLU A 27 -6.96 4.44 8.72
C GLU A 27 -6.26 3.08 8.77
N ALA A 28 -4.93 3.03 8.56
CA ALA A 28 -4.16 1.80 8.70
C ALA A 28 -4.27 1.20 10.12
N ALA A 29 -4.27 2.04 11.16
CA ALA A 29 -4.46 1.60 12.53
C ALA A 29 -5.87 1.01 12.76
N ARG A 30 -6.90 1.61 12.18
CA ARG A 30 -8.28 1.09 12.23
C ARG A 30 -8.43 -0.26 11.54
N ASN A 31 -7.68 -0.47 10.45
CA ASN A 31 -7.69 -1.71 9.69
C ASN A 31 -6.72 -2.77 10.24
N HIS A 32 -6.04 -2.50 11.37
CA HIS A 32 -5.05 -3.36 12.00
C HIS A 32 -3.92 -3.80 11.04
N ARG A 33 -3.50 -2.90 10.15
CA ARG A 33 -2.46 -3.16 9.14
C ARG A 33 -1.35 -2.10 9.21
N PRO A 34 -0.10 -2.44 8.84
CA PRO A 34 0.94 -1.45 8.70
C PRO A 34 0.60 -0.51 7.54
N MET A 35 1.04 0.76 7.64
CA MET A 35 0.74 1.81 6.66
C MET A 35 1.08 1.40 5.21
N ASN A 36 2.16 0.64 5.00
CA ASN A 36 2.51 0.14 3.67
C ASN A 36 1.44 -0.81 3.10
N SER A 37 0.92 -1.72 3.93
CA SER A 37 -0.13 -2.66 3.50
C SER A 37 -1.44 -1.94 3.19
N GLU A 38 -1.76 -0.88 3.94
CA GLU A 38 -2.93 -0.04 3.68
C GLU A 38 -2.81 0.69 2.33
N ILE A 39 -1.65 1.31 2.08
CA ILE A 39 -1.38 2.01 0.81
C ILE A 39 -1.46 1.03 -0.37
N LEU A 40 -0.88 -0.17 -0.24
CA LEU A 40 -0.95 -1.20 -1.28
C LEU A 40 -2.40 -1.62 -1.56
N ALA A 41 -3.21 -1.85 -0.52
CA ALA A 41 -4.61 -2.21 -0.67
C ALA A 41 -5.43 -1.11 -1.37
N ALA A 42 -5.16 0.15 -1.06
CA ALA A 42 -5.79 1.30 -1.72
C ALA A 42 -5.40 1.39 -3.20
N ILE A 43 -4.13 1.18 -3.54
CA ILE A 43 -3.64 1.15 -4.93
C ILE A 43 -4.28 -0.02 -5.68
N GLU A 44 -4.28 -1.22 -5.12
CA GLU A 44 -4.88 -2.41 -5.74
C GLU A 44 -6.37 -2.19 -6.04
N THR A 45 -7.10 -1.61 -5.09
CA THR A 45 -8.51 -1.26 -5.25
C THR A 45 -8.71 -0.24 -6.38
N ALA A 46 -7.90 0.82 -6.42
CA ALA A 46 -7.96 1.83 -7.46
C ALA A 46 -7.64 1.27 -8.85
N MET A 47 -6.65 0.37 -8.96
CA MET A 47 -6.26 -0.26 -10.22
C MET A 47 -7.32 -1.24 -10.71
N ARG A 48 -7.92 -2.03 -9.80
CA ARG A 48 -9.06 -2.90 -10.11
C ARG A 48 -10.24 -2.11 -10.70
N ILE A 49 -10.57 -0.95 -10.11
CA ILE A 49 -11.63 -0.06 -10.63
C ILE A 49 -11.28 0.45 -12.05
N LYS A 50 -10.00 0.71 -12.32
CA LYS A 50 -9.51 1.13 -13.64
C LYS A 50 -9.40 -0.02 -14.65
N GLY A 51 -9.73 -1.27 -14.26
CA GLY A 51 -9.59 -2.45 -15.11
C GLY A 51 -8.14 -2.93 -15.28
N VAL A 52 -7.21 -2.45 -14.44
CA VAL A 52 -5.81 -2.85 -14.46
C VAL A 52 -5.59 -3.95 -13.42
N GLN A 53 -5.13 -5.12 -13.86
CA GLN A 53 -4.74 -6.21 -12.96
C GLN A 53 -3.28 -6.04 -12.53
N LEU A 54 -3.06 -5.91 -11.23
CA LEU A 54 -1.71 -5.98 -10.65
C LEU A 54 -1.37 -7.44 -10.40
N GLU A 55 -0.29 -7.94 -10.99
CA GLU A 55 0.17 -9.30 -10.70
C GLU A 55 0.67 -9.37 -9.25
N SER A 56 0.12 -10.32 -8.48
CA SER A 56 0.62 -10.60 -7.14
C SER A 56 1.99 -11.26 -7.26
N ALA A 57 3.04 -10.57 -6.83
CA ALA A 57 4.34 -11.19 -6.63
C ALA A 57 4.17 -12.36 -5.62
N SER A 58 4.41 -13.59 -6.10
CA SER A 58 4.36 -14.83 -5.33
C SER A 58 5.54 -15.00 -4.38
#